data_AF-A0A6B0RWI4-F1
#
_entry.id   AF-A0A6B0RWI4-F1
#
_cell.length_a   1.000
_cell.length_b   1.000
_cell.length_c   1.000
_cell.angle_alpha   90.00
_cell.angle_beta   90.00
_cell.angle_gamma   90.00
#
_symmetry.space_group_name_H-M   'P 1'
#
loop_
_entity.id
_entity.type
_entity.pdbx_description
1 polymer ?
#
loop_
_entity_poly.entity_id
_entity_poly.type
_entity_poly.pdbx_seq_one_letter_code
_entity_poly.pdbx_strand_id
1 'polypeptide(L)'
;MVLLSWPVAFYLIHLEGEARMRRYQNTSERRRNKWCTMLTNYLLGMVLYSSFLFCHFLLPTFSVLQVVVGLPFLLILLCLYVVPFGTYSPCVQEKDKLAPKPDFFGHRGAPMLGPENTIMSFEKAVEQGAHGLESDVQISLDEVPFLMHDYDLRRTTNILEVMPNASDEQSSFFYWDFLSTLNAGKWFADSWIKPFFGMKPLSEADRERARNQKIPKLSELLEIARKAKKMVIFDLYTPPRSHPSRSSYIRLVVSVILDSKIEQHLIIWLPGSERDYVRSKAPGFQHIGRLFTIERLTKEKITRINVDYKNLFYNGLKEYKAANITINVYLVNEPWLFSLAWCSSIHSVTTDNIQVLKEINHPYYFMTPDFYMFMWIFLDILSAVFIVAIFYSICCDYVGSQKEKIAEILEFWTRV
;
A
#
# COMPACT_ATOMS: atom_id res chain seq x y z
N MET A 1 23.30 -14.23 8.81
CA MET A 1 23.16 -12.81 9.25
C MET A 1 23.82 -11.76 8.32
N VAL A 2 24.78 -12.10 7.45
CA VAL A 2 25.38 -11.11 6.50
C VAL A 2 24.77 -11.18 5.08
N LEU A 3 24.10 -12.27 4.70
CA LEU A 3 23.44 -12.40 3.39
C LEU A 3 21.93 -12.09 3.39
N LEU A 4 21.29 -12.08 4.58
CA LEU A 4 19.86 -11.76 4.74
C LEU A 4 19.58 -10.26 4.94
N SER A 5 20.62 -9.43 5.02
CA SER A 5 20.48 -7.98 5.12
C SER A 5 20.25 -7.30 3.76
N TRP A 6 20.30 -8.03 2.63
CA TRP A 6 20.10 -7.44 1.30
C TRP A 6 18.64 -7.15 0.94
N PRO A 7 17.64 -7.99 1.26
CA PRO A 7 16.22 -7.61 1.11
C PRO A 7 15.83 -6.48 2.06
N VAL A 8 16.38 -6.47 3.27
CA VAL A 8 16.18 -5.38 4.25
C VAL A 8 16.89 -4.12 3.79
N ALA A 9 18.08 -4.20 3.18
CA ALA A 9 18.76 -3.07 2.55
C ALA A 9 18.01 -2.57 1.32
N PHE A 10 17.43 -3.43 0.49
CA PHE A 10 16.58 -3.03 -0.64
C PHE A 10 15.28 -2.36 -0.15
N TYR A 11 14.66 -2.90 0.90
CA TYR A 11 13.50 -2.32 1.54
C TYR A 11 13.83 -0.99 2.23
N LEU A 12 15.00 -0.88 2.86
CA LEU A 12 15.52 0.37 3.44
C LEU A 12 15.89 1.38 2.36
N ILE A 13 16.47 0.98 1.23
CA ILE A 13 16.78 1.84 0.08
C ILE A 13 15.47 2.33 -0.57
N HIS A 14 14.46 1.47 -0.65
CA HIS A 14 13.14 1.83 -1.17
C HIS A 14 12.39 2.79 -0.23
N LEU A 15 12.37 2.49 1.08
CA LEU A 15 11.87 3.39 2.12
C LEU A 15 12.67 4.69 2.22
N GLU A 16 13.97 4.66 1.94
CA GLU A 16 14.83 5.84 1.90
C GLU A 16 14.57 6.67 0.64
N GLY A 17 14.18 6.02 -0.46
CA GLY A 17 13.63 6.64 -1.68
C GLY A 17 12.29 7.33 -1.43
N GLU A 18 11.34 6.65 -0.79
CA GLU A 18 10.06 7.25 -0.37
C GLU A 18 10.28 8.40 0.63
N ALA A 19 11.20 8.23 1.58
CA ALA A 19 11.58 9.26 2.52
C ALA A 19 12.35 10.42 1.88
N ARG A 20 13.07 10.20 0.76
CA ARG A 20 13.68 11.28 -0.05
C ARG A 20 12.62 12.10 -0.76
N MET A 21 11.58 11.45 -1.29
CA MET A 21 10.44 12.12 -1.92
C MET A 21 9.67 12.99 -0.90
N ARG A 22 9.43 12.46 0.31
CA ARG A 22 8.85 13.24 1.43
C ARG A 22 9.74 14.40 1.89
N ARG A 23 11.06 14.28 1.75
CA ARG A 23 12.06 15.33 2.04
C ARG A 23 12.11 16.44 0.99
N TYR A 24 11.65 16.19 -0.23
CA TYR A 24 11.55 17.22 -1.28
C TYR A 24 10.36 18.18 -1.06
N GLN A 25 9.40 17.78 -0.22
CA GLN A 25 8.21 18.56 0.14
C GLN A 25 8.25 19.21 1.53
N ASN A 26 9.30 19.01 2.32
CA ASN A 26 9.43 19.65 3.63
C ASN A 26 10.90 19.94 3.95
N THR A 27 11.28 21.22 3.90
CA THR A 27 12.59 21.73 4.32
C THR A 27 12.69 21.74 5.83
N SER A 28 13.08 20.61 6.42
CA SER A 28 13.68 20.54 7.76
C SER A 28 13.84 19.07 8.16
N GLU A 29 15.00 18.45 7.92
CA GLU A 29 15.50 17.38 8.81
C GLU A 29 16.97 17.01 8.50
N ARG A 30 17.89 17.87 8.95
CA ARG A 30 19.35 17.65 8.84
C ARG A 30 19.89 16.68 9.92
N ARG A 31 19.03 16.14 10.81
CA ARG A 31 19.42 15.31 11.97
C ARG A 31 19.45 13.80 11.71
N ARG A 32 18.77 13.29 10.68
CA ARG A 32 18.58 11.84 10.48
C ARG A 32 19.75 11.12 9.79
N ASN A 33 20.57 11.84 9.02
CA ASN A 33 21.74 11.27 8.34
C ASN A 33 22.90 10.93 9.29
N LYS A 34 22.94 11.44 10.53
CA LYS A 34 23.95 11.00 11.50
C LYS A 34 23.64 9.63 12.07
N TRP A 35 22.37 9.30 12.28
CA TRP A 35 21.94 8.05 12.93
C TRP A 35 22.15 6.81 12.07
N CYS A 36 21.88 6.84 10.77
CA CYS A 36 22.10 5.69 9.90
C CYS A 36 23.59 5.37 9.72
N THR A 37 24.44 6.39 9.52
CA THR A 37 25.90 6.19 9.45
C THR A 37 26.48 5.74 10.80
N MET A 38 25.90 6.22 11.90
CA MET A 38 26.25 5.75 13.24
C MET A 38 25.84 4.28 13.43
N LEU A 39 24.64 3.88 13.04
CA LEU A 39 24.13 2.50 13.12
C LEU A 39 24.92 1.53 12.24
N THR A 40 25.27 1.91 11.01
CA THR A 40 26.12 1.09 10.15
C THR A 40 27.53 0.96 10.71
N ASN A 41 28.11 2.03 11.28
CA ASN A 41 29.42 1.98 11.92
C ASN A 41 29.37 1.25 13.28
N TYR A 42 28.24 1.25 13.98
CA TYR A 42 28.03 0.52 15.23
C TYR A 42 27.84 -0.98 14.98
N LEU A 43 27.13 -1.35 13.91
CA LEU A 43 26.99 -2.74 13.47
C LEU A 43 28.31 -3.30 12.90
N LEU A 44 29.03 -2.53 12.08
CA LEU A 44 30.39 -2.89 11.65
C LEU A 44 31.33 -2.99 12.85
N GLY A 45 31.23 -2.05 13.79
CA GLY A 45 31.97 -2.04 15.04
C GLY A 45 31.63 -3.24 15.93
N MET A 46 30.37 -3.64 16.05
CA MET A 46 29.95 -4.83 16.79
C MET A 46 30.44 -6.12 16.13
N VAL A 47 30.42 -6.21 14.80
CA VAL A 47 30.97 -7.38 14.08
C VAL A 47 32.49 -7.44 14.23
N LEU A 48 33.21 -6.32 14.10
CA LEU A 48 34.66 -6.28 14.28
C LEU A 48 35.08 -6.50 15.75
N TYR A 49 34.33 -5.97 16.71
CA TYR A 49 34.61 -6.10 18.14
C TYR A 49 34.24 -7.48 18.68
N SER A 50 33.13 -8.08 18.20
CA SER A 50 32.80 -9.48 18.49
C SER A 50 33.83 -10.44 17.87
N SER A 51 34.35 -10.12 16.68
CA SER A 51 35.44 -10.88 16.05
C SER A 51 36.76 -10.78 16.84
N PHE A 52 37.08 -9.61 17.38
CA PHE A 52 38.27 -9.37 18.21
C PHE A 52 38.17 -10.05 19.58
N LEU A 53 37.00 -10.05 20.22
CA LEU A 53 36.77 -10.77 21.47
C LEU A 53 36.71 -12.30 21.29
N PHE A 54 36.26 -12.78 20.13
CA PHE A 54 36.16 -14.22 19.88
C PHE A 54 37.51 -14.85 19.51
N CYS A 55 38.44 -14.09 18.97
CA CYS A 55 39.81 -14.56 18.78
C CYS A 55 40.53 -14.86 20.10
N HIS A 56 40.10 -14.21 21.17
CA HIS A 56 40.54 -14.49 22.53
C HIS A 56 39.84 -15.75 23.13
N PHE A 57 38.67 -16.15 22.61
CA PHE A 57 37.84 -17.29 23.06
C PHE A 57 38.50 -18.67 22.84
N LEU A 58 39.50 -18.76 21.95
CA LEU A 58 40.26 -19.99 21.67
C LEU A 58 41.60 -20.07 22.42
N LEU A 59 41.96 -19.05 23.21
CA LEU A 59 43.08 -19.12 24.15
C LEU A 59 42.58 -19.59 25.52
N PRO A 60 43.32 -20.43 26.27
CA PRO A 60 42.79 -21.20 27.41
C PRO A 60 42.45 -20.35 28.66
N THR A 61 42.57 -19.04 28.60
CA THR A 61 42.36 -18.15 29.74
C THR A 61 40.99 -17.49 29.65
N PHE A 62 40.00 -18.12 30.30
CA PHE A 62 38.64 -17.61 30.48
C PHE A 62 38.65 -16.24 31.16
N SER A 63 38.56 -15.16 30.39
CA SER A 63 38.37 -13.82 30.94
C SER A 63 36.87 -13.54 31.07
N VAL A 64 36.45 -12.97 32.21
CA VAL A 64 35.04 -12.62 32.49
C VAL A 64 34.42 -11.81 31.32
N LEU A 65 35.24 -11.00 30.64
CA LEU A 65 34.85 -10.21 29.47
C LEU A 65 34.37 -11.06 28.27
N GLN A 66 34.98 -12.23 28.03
CA GLN A 66 34.56 -13.15 26.96
C GLN A 66 33.18 -13.73 27.23
N VAL A 67 32.91 -14.15 28.47
CA VAL A 67 31.60 -14.70 28.86
C VAL A 67 30.53 -13.61 28.75
N VAL A 68 30.84 -12.40 29.21
CA VAL A 68 29.90 -11.26 29.21
C VAL A 68 29.49 -10.81 27.80
N VAL A 69 30.34 -10.98 26.77
CA VAL A 69 30.01 -10.58 25.39
C VAL A 69 29.62 -11.77 24.50
N GLY A 70 30.28 -12.92 24.65
CA GLY A 70 30.05 -14.09 23.81
C GLY A 70 28.75 -14.82 24.10
N LEU A 71 28.33 -14.89 25.38
CA LEU A 71 27.08 -15.55 25.74
C LEU A 71 25.86 -14.80 25.17
N PRO A 72 25.71 -13.46 25.31
CA PRO A 72 24.63 -12.74 24.65
C PRO A 72 24.62 -12.88 23.13
N PHE A 73 25.80 -12.87 22.49
CA PHE A 73 25.91 -13.05 21.04
C PHE A 73 25.41 -14.43 20.60
N LEU A 74 25.83 -15.50 21.28
CA LEU A 74 25.36 -16.86 21.00
C LEU A 74 23.86 -17.01 21.24
N LEU A 75 23.32 -16.40 22.30
CA LEU A 75 21.89 -16.41 22.59
C LEU A 75 21.10 -15.65 21.52
N ILE A 76 21.56 -14.48 21.08
CA ILE A 76 20.94 -13.72 19.98
C ILE A 76 20.98 -14.54 18.69
N LEU A 77 22.12 -15.16 18.37
CA LEU A 77 22.27 -15.98 17.17
C LEU A 77 21.34 -17.21 17.21
N LEU A 78 21.24 -17.89 18.35
CA LEU A 78 20.31 -18.99 18.55
C LEU A 78 18.86 -18.53 18.39
N CYS A 79 18.47 -17.41 19.00
CA CYS A 79 17.15 -16.83 18.82
C CYS A 79 16.85 -16.57 17.35
N LEU A 80 17.80 -15.99 16.61
CA LEU A 80 17.63 -15.69 15.18
C LEU A 80 17.45 -16.94 14.32
N TYR A 81 18.12 -18.06 14.65
CA TYR A 81 17.91 -19.34 13.98
C TYR A 81 16.56 -19.99 14.31
N VAL A 82 15.99 -19.68 15.48
CA VAL A 82 14.70 -20.25 15.90
C VAL A 82 13.51 -19.37 15.48
N VAL A 83 13.71 -18.07 15.20
CA VAL A 83 12.66 -17.13 14.77
C VAL A 83 11.78 -17.65 13.62
N PRO A 84 12.32 -18.25 12.53
CA PRO A 84 11.51 -18.69 11.40
C PRO A 84 10.42 -19.72 11.75
N PHE A 85 10.61 -20.50 12.81
CA PHE A 85 9.62 -21.47 13.28
C PHE A 85 8.39 -20.81 13.93
N GLY A 86 8.54 -19.58 14.43
CA GLY A 86 7.47 -18.82 15.08
C GLY A 86 6.81 -17.77 14.17
N THR A 87 7.36 -17.51 12.98
CA THR A 87 6.82 -16.48 12.09
C THR A 87 5.68 -17.02 11.24
N TYR A 88 4.50 -16.42 11.42
CA TYR A 88 3.35 -16.66 10.55
C TYR A 88 3.33 -15.64 9.42
N SER A 89 3.21 -16.12 8.18
CA SER A 89 2.95 -15.28 7.00
C SER A 89 1.75 -15.85 6.25
N PRO A 90 0.76 -15.03 5.86
CA PRO A 90 -0.34 -15.48 5.01
C PRO A 90 0.13 -16.09 3.69
N CYS A 91 1.33 -15.75 3.21
CA CYS A 91 1.88 -16.28 1.96
C CYS A 91 2.61 -17.63 2.13
N VAL A 92 2.78 -18.12 3.36
CA VAL A 92 3.34 -19.46 3.62
C VAL A 92 2.17 -20.41 3.87
N GLN A 93 1.67 -21.04 2.82
CA GLN A 93 0.52 -21.95 2.88
C GLN A 93 0.56 -22.97 1.74
N GLU A 94 -0.24 -24.02 1.86
CA GLU A 94 -0.39 -25.00 0.79
C GLU A 94 -1.05 -24.38 -0.45
N LYS A 95 -0.67 -24.88 -1.64
CA LYS A 95 -1.14 -24.32 -2.93
C LYS A 95 -2.65 -24.43 -3.11
N ASP A 96 -3.26 -25.49 -2.60
CA ASP A 96 -4.71 -25.72 -2.63
C ASP A 96 -5.49 -24.77 -1.72
N LYS A 97 -4.82 -24.12 -0.76
CA LYS A 97 -5.44 -23.15 0.16
C LYS A 97 -5.40 -21.72 -0.35
N LEU A 98 -4.63 -21.44 -1.42
CA LEU A 98 -4.57 -20.11 -2.00
C LEU A 98 -5.93 -19.74 -2.61
N ALA A 99 -6.51 -18.65 -2.11
CA ALA A 99 -7.78 -18.13 -2.59
C ALA A 99 -7.69 -17.68 -4.07
N PRO A 100 -8.83 -17.52 -4.77
CA PRO A 100 -8.85 -16.86 -6.08
C PRO A 100 -8.21 -15.47 -6.05
N LYS A 101 -7.71 -15.03 -7.21
CA LYS A 101 -7.14 -13.70 -7.37
C LYS A 101 -8.18 -12.62 -6.98
N PRO A 102 -7.83 -11.63 -6.15
CA PRO A 102 -8.76 -10.57 -5.78
C PRO A 102 -9.24 -9.78 -7.00
N ASP A 103 -10.52 -9.41 -6.99
CA ASP A 103 -11.14 -8.52 -7.98
C ASP A 103 -10.61 -7.08 -7.86
N PHE A 104 -10.69 -6.31 -8.95
CA PHE A 104 -10.22 -4.92 -8.98
C PHE A 104 -11.37 -3.92 -9.04
N PHE A 105 -11.38 -2.98 -8.10
CA PHE A 105 -12.13 -1.74 -8.21
C PHE A 105 -11.18 -0.63 -8.68
N GLY A 106 -11.52 0.04 -9.77
CA GLY A 106 -10.75 1.17 -10.28
C GLY A 106 -10.98 2.41 -9.45
N HIS A 107 -9.99 2.80 -8.64
CA HIS A 107 -10.04 4.00 -7.80
C HIS A 107 -10.19 5.24 -8.67
N ARG A 108 -11.29 5.97 -8.57
CA ARG A 108 -11.60 7.13 -9.44
C ARG A 108 -11.48 6.81 -10.93
N GLY A 109 -11.75 5.55 -11.30
CA GLY A 109 -11.46 4.96 -12.61
C GLY A 109 -10.06 4.33 -12.68
N ALA A 110 -9.22 4.79 -13.60
CA ALA A 110 -7.83 4.36 -13.79
C ALA A 110 -6.92 5.59 -13.86
N PRO A 111 -6.61 6.23 -12.72
CA PRO A 111 -5.90 7.51 -12.64
C PRO A 111 -4.47 7.45 -13.15
N MET A 112 -3.86 6.26 -13.23
CA MET A 112 -2.58 6.05 -13.89
C MET A 112 -2.66 6.07 -15.43
N LEU A 113 -3.86 6.06 -16.01
CA LEU A 113 -4.12 5.99 -17.47
C LEU A 113 -4.97 7.15 -18.00
N GLY A 114 -5.71 7.86 -17.14
CA GLY A 114 -6.48 9.05 -17.48
C GLY A 114 -6.69 9.95 -16.25
N PRO A 115 -7.14 11.20 -16.42
CA PRO A 115 -7.35 12.11 -15.29
C PRO A 115 -8.41 11.54 -14.33
N GLU A 116 -8.14 11.50 -13.02
CA GLU A 116 -9.05 10.91 -12.04
C GLU A 116 -10.48 11.47 -12.09
N ASN A 117 -11.48 10.64 -11.78
CA ASN A 117 -12.91 11.02 -11.78
C ASN A 117 -13.39 11.64 -13.11
N THR A 118 -12.85 11.19 -14.25
CA THR A 118 -13.32 11.59 -15.60
C THR A 118 -13.82 10.39 -16.41
N ILE A 119 -14.63 10.65 -17.44
CA ILE A 119 -15.14 9.63 -18.36
C ILE A 119 -14.01 8.77 -18.94
N MET A 120 -12.91 9.40 -19.37
CA MET A 120 -11.73 8.68 -19.85
C MET A 120 -11.17 7.73 -18.81
N SER A 121 -11.04 8.16 -17.55
CA SER A 121 -10.51 7.31 -16.48
C SER A 121 -11.38 6.08 -16.23
N PHE A 122 -12.71 6.23 -16.24
CA PHE A 122 -13.63 5.11 -16.07
C PHE A 122 -13.61 4.14 -17.26
N GLU A 123 -13.58 4.65 -18.49
CA GLU A 123 -13.45 3.79 -19.68
C GLU A 123 -12.13 3.02 -19.67
N LYS A 124 -11.01 3.68 -19.31
CA LYS A 124 -9.72 3.00 -19.14
C LYS A 124 -9.80 1.90 -18.07
N ALA A 125 -10.50 2.12 -16.96
CA ALA A 125 -10.69 1.07 -15.95
C ALA A 125 -11.47 -0.13 -16.51
N VAL A 126 -12.52 0.11 -17.30
CA VAL A 126 -13.26 -0.95 -18.00
C VAL A 126 -12.35 -1.71 -18.97
N GLU A 127 -11.55 -1.00 -19.78
CA GLU A 127 -10.57 -1.59 -20.71
C GLU A 127 -9.51 -2.44 -19.98
N GLN A 128 -9.11 -2.05 -18.77
CA GLN A 128 -8.17 -2.82 -17.95
C GLN A 128 -8.81 -4.03 -17.25
N GLY A 129 -10.12 -4.24 -17.41
CA GLY A 129 -10.82 -5.38 -16.82
C GLY A 129 -11.26 -5.16 -15.38
N ALA A 130 -11.49 -3.92 -14.95
CA ALA A 130 -12.03 -3.64 -13.62
C ALA A 130 -13.33 -4.42 -13.37
N HIS A 131 -13.48 -4.97 -12.17
CA HIS A 131 -14.72 -5.59 -11.67
C HIS A 131 -15.76 -4.51 -11.34
N GLY A 132 -15.30 -3.41 -10.75
CA GLY A 132 -16.13 -2.24 -10.48
C GLY A 132 -15.37 -0.93 -10.61
N LEU A 133 -16.13 0.15 -10.59
CA LEU A 133 -15.66 1.53 -10.70
C LEU A 133 -15.89 2.21 -9.35
N GLU A 134 -14.83 2.79 -8.81
CA GLU A 134 -14.89 3.58 -7.60
C GLU A 134 -14.83 5.07 -7.94
N SER A 135 -15.57 5.91 -7.19
CA SER A 135 -15.61 7.36 -7.41
C SER A 135 -16.05 8.12 -6.15
N ASP A 136 -16.07 9.45 -6.27
CA ASP A 136 -16.34 10.41 -5.21
C ASP A 136 -17.47 11.33 -5.64
N VAL A 137 -18.59 11.35 -4.92
CA VAL A 137 -19.79 12.09 -5.30
C VAL A 137 -20.01 13.30 -4.39
N GLN A 138 -20.15 14.47 -5.02
CA GLN A 138 -20.58 15.72 -4.41
C GLN A 138 -21.85 16.25 -5.07
N ILE A 139 -22.48 17.25 -4.46
CA ILE A 139 -23.73 17.86 -4.95
C ILE A 139 -23.47 19.33 -5.24
N SER A 140 -23.82 19.78 -6.44
CA SER A 140 -23.75 21.20 -6.80
C SER A 140 -24.87 22.01 -6.13
N LEU A 141 -24.74 23.33 -6.16
CA LEU A 141 -25.69 24.24 -5.52
C LEU A 141 -27.13 24.11 -6.07
N ASP A 142 -27.23 23.74 -7.34
CA ASP A 142 -28.46 23.43 -8.10
C ASP A 142 -28.79 21.93 -8.15
N GLU A 143 -28.35 21.18 -7.15
CA GLU A 143 -28.78 19.81 -6.87
C GLU A 143 -28.38 18.78 -7.94
N VAL A 144 -27.23 18.96 -8.59
CA VAL A 144 -26.69 17.97 -9.54
C VAL A 144 -25.58 17.16 -8.86
N PRO A 145 -25.72 15.82 -8.73
CA PRO A 145 -24.63 14.97 -8.28
C PRO A 145 -23.52 14.88 -9.33
N PHE A 146 -22.29 15.24 -8.95
CA PHE A 146 -21.10 15.24 -9.81
C PHE A 146 -19.92 14.54 -9.16
N LEU A 147 -18.91 14.20 -9.96
CA LEU A 147 -17.76 13.43 -9.49
C LEU A 147 -16.58 14.33 -9.16
N MET A 148 -16.19 14.38 -7.89
CA MET A 148 -15.06 15.16 -7.39
C MET A 148 -14.64 14.68 -6.02
N HIS A 149 -13.36 14.35 -5.88
CA HIS A 149 -12.79 13.95 -4.59
C HIS A 149 -12.51 15.14 -3.67
N ASP A 150 -11.96 16.20 -4.24
CA ASP A 150 -11.37 17.27 -3.43
C ASP A 150 -12.44 18.20 -2.86
N TYR A 151 -12.07 18.86 -1.76
CA TYR A 151 -12.92 19.89 -1.16
C TYR A 151 -13.15 21.06 -2.12
N ASP A 152 -12.08 21.51 -2.79
CA ASP A 152 -12.09 22.60 -3.77
C ASP A 152 -11.78 22.09 -5.19
N LEU A 153 -11.65 23.01 -6.15
CA LEU A 153 -11.48 22.71 -7.57
C LEU A 153 -10.03 22.90 -8.06
N ARG A 154 -9.07 23.23 -7.18
CA ARG A 154 -7.75 23.76 -7.57
C ARG A 154 -6.84 22.72 -8.20
N ARG A 155 -6.82 21.51 -7.64
CA ARG A 155 -5.85 20.48 -8.02
C ARG A 155 -6.18 19.83 -9.37
N THR A 156 -7.46 19.56 -9.61
CA THR A 156 -7.93 18.72 -10.72
C THR A 156 -8.70 19.49 -11.79
N THR A 157 -8.73 20.83 -11.72
CA THR A 157 -9.39 21.66 -12.73
C THR A 157 -8.60 22.92 -13.07
N ASN A 158 -9.08 23.70 -14.04
CA ASN A 158 -8.52 25.00 -14.40
C ASN A 158 -9.19 26.20 -13.66
N ILE A 159 -9.79 25.99 -12.49
CA ILE A 159 -10.47 27.07 -11.72
C ILE A 159 -9.58 28.28 -11.46
N LEU A 160 -8.27 28.09 -11.28
CA LEU A 160 -7.32 29.18 -11.03
C LEU A 160 -7.16 30.12 -12.24
N GLU A 161 -7.44 29.63 -13.45
CA GLU A 161 -7.44 30.43 -14.68
C GLU A 161 -8.79 31.12 -14.88
N VAL A 162 -9.89 30.43 -14.57
CA VAL A 162 -11.26 30.87 -14.89
C VAL A 162 -11.83 31.81 -13.82
N MET A 163 -11.64 31.48 -12.54
CA MET A 163 -12.19 32.22 -11.40
C MET A 163 -11.27 32.10 -10.16
N PRO A 164 -10.08 32.74 -10.17
CA PRO A 164 -9.07 32.58 -9.12
C PRO A 164 -9.58 32.97 -7.72
N ASN A 165 -10.44 33.98 -7.62
CA ASN A 165 -10.94 34.48 -6.34
C ASN A 165 -11.87 33.49 -5.61
N ALA A 166 -12.49 32.56 -6.34
CA ALA A 166 -13.36 31.53 -5.77
C ALA A 166 -12.65 30.17 -5.67
N SER A 167 -11.36 30.10 -5.97
CA SER A 167 -10.65 28.83 -6.12
C SER A 167 -10.54 28.02 -4.83
N ASP A 168 -10.60 28.66 -3.65
CA ASP A 168 -10.64 28.00 -2.33
C ASP A 168 -12.07 27.69 -1.84
N GLU A 169 -13.09 28.05 -2.61
CA GLU A 169 -14.47 27.73 -2.26
C GLU A 169 -14.74 26.24 -2.42
N GLN A 170 -15.60 25.72 -1.55
CA GLN A 170 -15.98 24.32 -1.61
C GLN A 170 -16.74 24.04 -2.91
N SER A 171 -16.38 22.97 -3.61
CA SER A 171 -16.92 22.64 -4.93
C SER A 171 -18.45 22.49 -4.96
N SER A 172 -19.06 22.13 -3.82
CA SER A 172 -20.53 22.05 -3.66
C SER A 172 -21.26 23.40 -3.66
N PHE A 173 -20.56 24.55 -3.55
CA PHE A 173 -21.20 25.88 -3.62
C PHE A 173 -21.29 26.46 -5.03
N PHE A 174 -20.82 25.73 -6.04
CA PHE A 174 -20.92 26.14 -7.43
C PHE A 174 -22.16 25.54 -8.10
N TYR A 175 -22.74 26.27 -9.04
CA TYR A 175 -23.77 25.78 -9.94
C TYR A 175 -23.18 24.79 -10.95
N TRP A 176 -23.97 23.78 -11.34
CA TRP A 176 -23.54 22.78 -12.31
C TRP A 176 -23.17 23.39 -13.66
N ASP A 177 -23.94 24.37 -14.12
CA ASP A 177 -23.68 25.05 -15.40
C ASP A 177 -22.25 25.61 -15.43
N PHE A 178 -21.76 26.18 -14.33
CA PHE A 178 -20.38 26.60 -14.21
C PHE A 178 -19.40 25.43 -14.12
N LEU A 179 -19.64 24.47 -13.20
CA LEU A 179 -18.77 23.30 -13.02
C LEU A 179 -18.52 22.54 -14.34
N SER A 180 -19.55 22.42 -15.17
CA SER A 180 -19.51 21.72 -16.47
C SER A 180 -18.67 22.43 -17.54
N THR A 181 -18.27 23.68 -17.32
CA THR A 181 -17.37 24.44 -18.20
C THR A 181 -15.90 24.21 -17.86
N LEU A 182 -15.59 23.78 -16.64
CA LEU A 182 -14.22 23.61 -16.19
C LEU A 182 -13.56 22.43 -16.92
N ASN A 183 -12.30 22.65 -17.26
CA ASN A 183 -11.45 21.60 -17.78
C ASN A 183 -10.91 20.78 -16.61
N ALA A 184 -11.09 19.46 -16.65
CA ALA A 184 -10.65 18.53 -15.60
C ALA A 184 -9.51 17.60 -16.05
N GLY A 185 -8.80 17.99 -17.12
CA GLY A 185 -7.88 17.10 -17.84
C GLY A 185 -6.49 17.67 -18.12
N LYS A 186 -6.37 18.98 -18.33
CA LYS A 186 -5.09 19.67 -18.60
C LYS A 186 -4.07 19.47 -17.48
N TRP A 187 -4.51 19.54 -16.22
CA TRP A 187 -3.64 19.30 -15.06
C TRP A 187 -2.92 17.94 -15.13
N PHE A 188 -3.53 16.96 -15.78
CA PHE A 188 -2.98 15.62 -15.95
C PHE A 188 -2.12 15.51 -17.22
N ALA A 189 -2.63 16.04 -18.35
CA ALA A 189 -1.99 15.90 -19.67
C ALA A 189 -0.78 16.83 -19.89
N ASP A 190 -0.77 17.99 -19.22
CA ASP A 190 0.22 19.07 -19.40
C ASP A 190 1.16 19.25 -18.21
N SER A 191 1.03 18.40 -17.19
CA SER A 191 1.94 18.47 -16.05
C SER A 191 3.37 18.13 -16.46
N TRP A 192 4.32 18.99 -16.06
CA TRP A 192 5.74 18.77 -16.28
C TRP A 192 6.24 17.51 -15.55
N ILE A 193 5.67 17.23 -14.36
CA ILE A 193 5.91 15.99 -13.60
C ILE A 193 4.68 15.12 -13.75
N LYS A 194 4.89 13.83 -14.04
CA LYS A 194 3.77 12.87 -14.08
C LYS A 194 3.00 12.92 -12.75
N PRO A 195 1.65 13.08 -12.78
CA PRO A 195 0.88 13.25 -11.56
C PRO A 195 0.95 12.05 -10.61
N PHE A 196 1.20 10.86 -11.15
CA PHE A 196 1.30 9.63 -10.39
C PHE A 196 2.67 8.96 -10.54
N PHE A 197 3.19 8.44 -9.44
CA PHE A 197 4.45 7.71 -9.43
C PHE A 197 4.33 6.40 -10.24
N GLY A 198 5.34 6.11 -11.06
CA GLY A 198 5.33 4.91 -11.91
C GLY A 198 4.40 4.97 -13.12
N MET A 199 3.68 6.07 -13.34
CA MET A 199 2.82 6.26 -14.50
C MET A 199 3.63 6.16 -15.81
N LYS A 200 3.15 5.36 -16.77
CA LYS A 200 3.74 5.29 -18.11
C LYS A 200 3.37 6.55 -18.92
N PRO A 201 4.21 7.00 -19.87
CA PRO A 201 3.81 8.08 -20.78
C PRO A 201 2.53 7.70 -21.54
N LEU A 202 1.65 8.68 -21.75
CA LEU A 202 0.47 8.50 -22.59
C LEU A 202 0.86 8.44 -24.07
N SER A 203 0.05 7.75 -24.87
CA SER A 203 0.09 7.94 -26.32
C SER A 203 -0.36 9.36 -26.68
N GLU A 204 0.01 9.88 -27.85
CA GLU A 204 -0.41 11.22 -28.28
C GLU A 204 -1.94 11.35 -28.31
N ALA A 205 -2.62 10.31 -28.81
CA ALA A 205 -4.08 10.26 -28.84
C ALA A 205 -4.70 10.27 -27.43
N ASP A 206 -4.16 9.46 -26.49
CA ASP A 206 -4.62 9.46 -25.11
C ASP A 206 -4.33 10.78 -24.41
N ARG A 207 -3.20 11.44 -24.71
CA ARG A 207 -2.83 12.74 -24.15
C ARG A 207 -3.79 13.83 -24.59
N GLU A 208 -4.11 13.90 -25.87
CA GLU A 208 -5.07 14.87 -26.40
C GLU A 208 -6.49 14.60 -25.88
N ARG A 209 -6.88 13.33 -25.74
CA ARG A 209 -8.13 12.96 -25.10
C ARG A 209 -8.17 13.38 -23.63
N ALA A 210 -7.09 13.15 -22.89
CA ALA A 210 -6.96 13.52 -21.49
C ALA A 210 -7.04 15.03 -21.30
N ARG A 211 -6.38 15.81 -22.17
CA ARG A 211 -6.41 17.29 -22.14
C ARG A 211 -7.82 17.86 -22.22
N ASN A 212 -8.74 17.17 -22.89
CA ASN A 212 -10.10 17.63 -23.17
C ASN A 212 -11.17 17.07 -22.22
N GLN A 213 -10.79 16.46 -21.09
CA GLN A 213 -11.75 15.99 -20.09
C GLN A 213 -12.43 17.13 -19.31
N LYS A 214 -13.63 16.84 -18.80
CA LYS A 214 -14.47 17.70 -17.96
C LYS A 214 -14.88 16.98 -16.68
N ILE A 215 -15.39 17.72 -15.70
CA ILE A 215 -16.05 17.16 -14.52
C ILE A 215 -17.33 16.44 -14.98
N PRO A 216 -17.49 15.13 -14.71
CA PRO A 216 -18.68 14.38 -15.11
C PRO A 216 -19.77 14.42 -14.05
N LYS A 217 -21.02 14.22 -14.47
CA LYS A 217 -22.14 13.89 -13.57
C LYS A 217 -22.04 12.45 -13.08
N LEU A 218 -22.68 12.16 -11.96
CA LEU A 218 -22.89 10.79 -11.50
C LEU A 218 -23.62 9.94 -12.56
N SER A 219 -24.62 10.52 -13.26
CA SER A 219 -25.38 9.81 -14.29
C SER A 219 -24.52 9.31 -15.45
N GLU A 220 -23.42 9.99 -15.78
CA GLU A 220 -22.51 9.58 -16.85
C GLU A 220 -21.67 8.36 -16.44
N LEU A 221 -21.17 8.33 -15.20
CA LEU A 221 -20.52 7.13 -14.63
C LEU A 221 -21.48 5.94 -14.60
N LEU A 222 -22.72 6.16 -14.15
CA LEU A 222 -23.74 5.10 -14.09
C LEU A 222 -24.05 4.54 -15.48
N GLU A 223 -24.05 5.37 -16.52
CA GLU A 223 -24.25 4.92 -17.90
C GLU A 223 -23.09 4.04 -18.40
N ILE A 224 -21.83 4.40 -18.10
CA ILE A 224 -20.66 3.56 -18.40
C ILE A 224 -20.78 2.21 -17.68
N ALA A 225 -21.07 2.26 -16.37
CA ALA A 225 -21.19 1.06 -15.55
C ALA A 225 -22.33 0.15 -16.02
N ARG A 226 -23.49 0.72 -16.39
CA ARG A 226 -24.63 -0.01 -16.93
C ARG A 226 -24.29 -0.72 -18.25
N LYS A 227 -23.67 -0.01 -19.20
CA LYS A 227 -23.26 -0.59 -20.50
C LYS A 227 -22.23 -1.71 -20.33
N ALA A 228 -21.25 -1.49 -19.45
CA ALA A 228 -20.16 -2.42 -19.21
C ALA A 228 -20.47 -3.50 -18.15
N LYS A 229 -21.67 -3.46 -17.55
CA LYS A 229 -22.12 -4.33 -16.45
C LYS A 229 -21.12 -4.37 -15.29
N LYS A 230 -20.68 -3.19 -14.85
CA LYS A 230 -19.69 -3.03 -13.77
C LYS A 230 -20.37 -2.59 -12.48
N MET A 231 -19.82 -3.04 -11.36
CA MET A 231 -20.22 -2.53 -10.06
C MET A 231 -19.80 -1.06 -9.91
N VAL A 232 -20.56 -0.28 -9.16
CA VAL A 232 -20.21 1.10 -8.80
C VAL A 232 -20.17 1.21 -7.29
N ILE A 233 -19.05 1.64 -6.76
CA ILE A 233 -18.85 1.97 -5.35
C ILE A 233 -18.46 3.45 -5.28
N PHE A 234 -18.97 4.20 -4.31
CA PHE A 234 -18.62 5.61 -4.22
C PHE A 234 -18.68 6.15 -2.80
N ASP A 235 -17.77 7.09 -2.52
CA ASP A 235 -17.88 7.95 -1.35
C ASP A 235 -18.87 9.07 -1.64
N LEU A 236 -19.87 9.23 -0.77
CA LEU A 236 -20.86 10.31 -0.88
C LEU A 236 -20.57 11.36 0.19
N TYR A 237 -20.12 12.53 -0.24
CA TYR A 237 -19.81 13.63 0.66
C TYR A 237 -21.08 14.33 1.10
N THR A 238 -21.20 14.59 2.40
CA THR A 238 -22.30 15.38 2.94
C THR A 238 -22.12 16.85 2.51
N PRO A 239 -23.12 17.47 1.85
CA PRO A 239 -23.03 18.87 1.45
C PRO A 239 -22.82 19.81 2.65
N PRO A 240 -22.25 21.02 2.45
CA PRO A 240 -21.97 21.99 3.52
C PRO A 240 -23.19 22.36 4.36
N ARG A 241 -22.99 22.84 5.59
CA ARG A 241 -24.10 23.14 6.54
C ARG A 241 -25.18 24.06 5.96
N SER A 242 -24.79 25.08 5.19
CA SER A 242 -25.67 26.05 4.56
C SER A 242 -26.21 25.61 3.19
N HIS A 243 -25.81 24.45 2.68
CA HIS A 243 -26.22 23.98 1.37
C HIS A 243 -27.71 23.57 1.35
N PRO A 244 -28.49 24.00 0.35
CA PRO A 244 -29.94 23.77 0.30
C PRO A 244 -30.30 22.27 0.37
N SER A 245 -29.57 21.43 -0.36
CA SER A 245 -29.82 19.98 -0.42
C SER A 245 -29.22 19.18 0.74
N ARG A 246 -28.67 19.80 1.79
CA ARG A 246 -27.97 19.07 2.86
C ARG A 246 -28.85 18.02 3.55
N SER A 247 -30.15 18.26 3.67
CA SER A 247 -31.09 17.32 4.31
C SER A 247 -31.68 16.28 3.33
N SER A 248 -31.53 16.48 2.02
CA SER A 248 -32.16 15.67 0.97
C SER A 248 -31.17 14.97 0.03
N TYR A 249 -29.87 15.24 0.13
CA TYR A 249 -28.85 14.76 -0.82
C TYR A 249 -28.82 13.25 -1.02
N ILE A 250 -29.06 12.45 0.03
CA ILE A 250 -29.13 10.98 -0.11
C ILE A 250 -30.29 10.60 -1.02
N ARG A 251 -31.45 11.22 -0.84
CA ARG A 251 -32.66 10.95 -1.63
C ARG A 251 -32.47 11.35 -3.08
N LEU A 252 -31.84 12.51 -3.30
CA LEU A 252 -31.45 13.00 -4.61
C LEU A 252 -30.55 11.98 -5.34
N VAL A 253 -29.47 11.52 -4.69
CA VAL A 253 -28.54 10.54 -5.28
C VAL A 253 -29.23 9.21 -5.55
N VAL A 254 -30.05 8.72 -4.63
CA VAL A 254 -30.85 7.49 -4.86
C VAL A 254 -31.76 7.65 -6.07
N SER A 255 -32.43 8.79 -6.24
CA SER A 255 -33.26 9.06 -7.42
C SER A 255 -32.44 8.99 -8.70
N VAL A 256 -31.32 9.71 -8.77
CA VAL A 256 -30.43 9.72 -9.95
C VAL A 256 -29.97 8.31 -10.32
N ILE A 257 -29.64 7.47 -9.32
CA ILE A 257 -29.24 6.09 -9.56
C ILE A 257 -30.41 5.26 -10.12
N LEU A 258 -31.60 5.35 -9.54
CA LEU A 258 -32.78 4.62 -10.02
C LEU A 258 -33.22 5.09 -11.42
N ASP A 259 -33.05 6.37 -11.73
CA ASP A 259 -33.37 6.96 -13.03
C ASP A 259 -32.41 6.51 -14.12
N SER A 260 -31.14 6.23 -13.78
CA SER A 260 -30.13 5.71 -14.72
C SER A 260 -30.43 4.31 -15.27
N LYS A 261 -31.37 3.57 -14.65
CA LYS A 261 -31.73 2.18 -15.00
C LYS A 261 -30.57 1.19 -14.91
N ILE A 262 -29.50 1.51 -14.18
CA ILE A 262 -28.50 0.52 -13.80
C ILE A 262 -29.14 -0.55 -12.91
N GLU A 263 -28.71 -1.80 -13.09
CA GLU A 263 -29.18 -2.90 -12.25
C GLU A 263 -28.79 -2.61 -10.79
N GLN A 264 -29.78 -2.59 -9.89
CA GLN A 264 -29.56 -2.13 -8.51
C GLN A 264 -28.48 -2.93 -7.78
N HIS A 265 -28.36 -4.23 -8.07
CA HIS A 265 -27.35 -5.10 -7.48
C HIS A 265 -25.92 -4.73 -7.88
N LEU A 266 -25.71 -3.88 -8.88
CA LEU A 266 -24.38 -3.37 -9.24
C LEU A 266 -23.97 -2.17 -8.37
N ILE A 267 -24.87 -1.60 -7.57
CA ILE A 267 -24.58 -0.44 -6.71
C ILE A 267 -24.13 -0.89 -5.33
N ILE A 268 -22.91 -0.51 -4.96
CA ILE A 268 -22.34 -0.73 -3.63
C ILE A 268 -22.51 0.55 -2.81
N TRP A 269 -23.46 0.52 -1.88
CA TRP A 269 -23.85 1.66 -1.06
C TRP A 269 -23.02 1.76 0.22
N LEU A 270 -21.99 2.61 0.18
CA LEU A 270 -21.13 2.92 1.33
C LEU A 270 -21.80 3.75 2.44
N PRO A 271 -22.66 4.76 2.15
CA PRO A 271 -23.16 5.65 3.19
C PRO A 271 -23.88 4.92 4.34
N GLY A 272 -23.56 5.33 5.56
CA GLY A 272 -24.13 4.79 6.80
C GLY A 272 -25.47 5.41 7.19
N SER A 273 -25.71 6.64 6.76
CA SER A 273 -26.94 7.41 7.04
C SER A 273 -28.11 6.95 6.18
N GLU A 274 -29.32 7.07 6.73
CA GLU A 274 -30.60 6.80 6.04
C GLU A 274 -30.70 5.42 5.37
N ARG A 275 -29.98 4.40 5.89
CA ARG A 275 -29.99 3.04 5.30
C ARG A 275 -31.37 2.42 5.21
N ASP A 276 -32.24 2.67 6.18
CA ASP A 276 -33.60 2.13 6.16
C ASP A 276 -34.43 2.73 5.01
N TYR A 277 -34.25 4.02 4.73
CA TYR A 277 -34.84 4.66 3.55
C TYR A 277 -34.28 4.05 2.25
N VAL A 278 -32.95 3.92 2.15
CA VAL A 278 -32.30 3.38 0.95
C VAL A 278 -32.73 1.93 0.69
N ARG A 279 -32.80 1.07 1.72
CA ARG A 279 -33.31 -0.29 1.60
C ARG A 279 -34.75 -0.35 1.14
N SER A 280 -35.58 0.59 1.61
CA SER A 280 -36.98 0.67 1.20
C SER A 280 -37.12 1.10 -0.26
N LYS A 281 -36.31 2.05 -0.73
CA LYS A 281 -36.41 2.61 -2.09
C LYS A 281 -35.63 1.87 -3.15
N ALA A 282 -34.49 1.30 -2.79
CA ALA A 282 -33.57 0.60 -3.66
C ALA A 282 -33.11 -0.71 -3.01
N PRO A 283 -34.02 -1.69 -2.82
CA PRO A 283 -33.74 -2.92 -2.09
C PRO A 283 -32.63 -3.77 -2.71
N GLY A 284 -32.32 -3.56 -4.00
CA GLY A 284 -31.23 -4.26 -4.67
C GLY A 284 -29.83 -3.67 -4.41
N PHE A 285 -29.71 -2.49 -3.79
CA PHE A 285 -28.39 -1.93 -3.48
C PHE A 285 -27.63 -2.82 -2.49
N GLN A 286 -26.34 -3.03 -2.75
CA GLN A 286 -25.45 -3.76 -1.86
C GLN A 286 -24.94 -2.84 -0.75
N HIS A 287 -25.56 -2.90 0.42
CA HIS A 287 -25.09 -2.16 1.59
C HIS A 287 -23.79 -2.76 2.14
N ILE A 288 -22.74 -1.94 2.22
CA ILE A 288 -21.41 -2.36 2.65
C ILE A 288 -21.00 -1.65 3.95
N GLY A 289 -20.29 -2.31 4.85
CA GLY A 289 -19.80 -1.74 6.10
C GLY A 289 -18.43 -1.06 5.94
N ARG A 290 -18.08 -0.22 6.91
CA ARG A 290 -16.66 0.10 7.17
C ARG A 290 -16.11 -0.92 8.17
N LEU A 291 -15.08 -0.57 8.93
CA LEU A 291 -14.51 -1.41 9.99
C LEU A 291 -15.42 -1.44 11.23
N PHE A 292 -16.61 -2.04 11.09
CA PHE A 292 -17.60 -2.21 12.16
C PHE A 292 -17.47 -3.57 12.84
N THR A 293 -17.89 -3.67 14.10
CA THR A 293 -17.93 -4.96 14.81
C THR A 293 -18.82 -5.98 14.10
N ILE A 294 -18.50 -7.27 14.23
CA ILE A 294 -19.31 -8.36 13.66
C ILE A 294 -20.76 -8.31 14.15
N GLU A 295 -20.98 -7.95 15.41
CA GLU A 295 -22.32 -7.74 15.98
C GLU A 295 -23.09 -6.68 15.20
N ARG A 296 -22.47 -5.53 14.94
CA ARG A 296 -23.10 -4.45 14.18
C ARG A 296 -23.37 -4.85 12.73
N LEU A 297 -22.41 -5.51 12.07
CA LEU A 297 -22.60 -6.01 10.71
C LEU A 297 -23.78 -6.99 10.63
N THR A 298 -23.88 -7.91 11.60
CA THR A 298 -24.97 -8.90 11.69
C THR A 298 -26.31 -8.21 11.92
N LYS A 299 -26.38 -7.28 12.88
CA LYS A 299 -27.58 -6.49 13.18
C LYS A 299 -28.06 -5.70 11.95
N GLU A 300 -27.12 -5.10 11.22
CA GLU A 300 -27.42 -4.36 10.01
C GLU A 300 -27.55 -5.25 8.76
N LYS A 301 -27.45 -6.58 8.84
CA LYS A 301 -27.50 -7.51 7.70
C LYS A 301 -26.48 -7.18 6.59
N ILE A 302 -25.27 -6.83 6.98
CA ILE A 302 -24.17 -6.49 6.08
C ILE A 302 -23.20 -7.67 6.02
N THR A 303 -22.90 -8.11 4.81
CA THR A 303 -21.98 -9.23 4.55
C THR A 303 -20.69 -8.81 3.85
N ARG A 304 -20.53 -7.52 3.56
CA ARG A 304 -19.35 -6.97 2.88
C ARG A 304 -18.81 -5.76 3.64
N ILE A 305 -17.50 -5.53 3.63
CA ILE A 305 -16.86 -4.32 4.15
C ILE A 305 -15.89 -3.69 3.15
N ASN A 306 -15.73 -2.37 3.23
CA ASN A 306 -14.74 -1.58 2.52
C ASN A 306 -13.83 -0.87 3.53
N VAL A 307 -12.55 -1.21 3.58
CA VAL A 307 -11.65 -0.78 4.66
C VAL A 307 -10.26 -0.40 4.18
N ASP A 308 -9.62 0.54 4.89
CA ASP A 308 -8.19 0.80 4.72
C ASP A 308 -7.39 -0.45 5.15
N TYR A 309 -6.49 -0.91 4.27
CA TYR A 309 -5.68 -2.11 4.52
C TYR A 309 -4.86 -2.00 5.81
N LYS A 310 -4.38 -0.80 6.18
CA LYS A 310 -3.56 -0.57 7.38
C LYS A 310 -4.31 -0.91 8.65
N ASN A 311 -5.61 -0.60 8.68
CA ASN A 311 -6.45 -0.86 9.84
C ASN A 311 -6.90 -2.32 9.90
N LEU A 312 -7.13 -2.96 8.76
CA LEU A 312 -7.58 -4.35 8.69
C LEU A 312 -6.52 -5.34 9.21
N PHE A 313 -5.29 -5.20 8.75
CA PHE A 313 -4.21 -6.14 9.09
C PHE A 313 -3.76 -6.04 10.55
N TYR A 314 -3.98 -4.90 11.20
CA TYR A 314 -3.64 -4.72 12.61
C TYR A 314 -4.72 -5.27 13.56
N ASN A 315 -6.01 -5.17 13.21
CA ASN A 315 -7.10 -5.29 14.19
C ASN A 315 -8.26 -6.25 13.88
N GLY A 316 -8.40 -6.90 12.72
CA GLY A 316 -9.70 -7.56 12.45
C GLY A 316 -9.78 -8.68 11.43
N LEU A 317 -8.73 -8.98 10.67
CA LEU A 317 -8.86 -9.92 9.54
C LEU A 317 -9.41 -11.30 9.95
N LYS A 318 -8.98 -11.86 11.09
CA LYS A 318 -9.37 -13.20 11.53
C LYS A 318 -10.88 -13.30 11.83
N GLU A 319 -11.44 -12.30 12.50
CA GLU A 319 -12.86 -12.28 12.89
C GLU A 319 -13.78 -12.13 11.68
N TYR A 320 -13.46 -11.21 10.76
CA TYR A 320 -14.23 -11.03 9.53
C TYR A 320 -14.24 -12.29 8.66
N LYS A 321 -13.09 -12.98 8.57
CA LYS A 321 -13.00 -14.27 7.87
C LYS A 321 -13.86 -15.35 8.53
N ALA A 322 -13.80 -15.48 9.86
CA ALA A 322 -14.62 -16.46 10.59
C ALA A 322 -16.13 -16.20 10.42
N ALA A 323 -16.52 -14.94 10.20
CA ALA A 323 -17.90 -14.53 9.94
C ALA A 323 -18.29 -14.53 8.45
N ASN A 324 -17.45 -15.04 7.54
CA ASN A 324 -17.67 -15.06 6.09
C ASN A 324 -17.97 -13.68 5.48
N ILE A 325 -17.35 -12.62 6.02
CA ILE A 325 -17.49 -11.27 5.49
C ILE A 325 -16.63 -11.12 4.24
N THR A 326 -17.23 -10.65 3.14
CA THR A 326 -16.51 -10.25 1.92
C THR A 326 -15.77 -8.94 2.18
N ILE A 327 -14.49 -8.86 1.79
CA ILE A 327 -13.62 -7.73 2.14
C ILE A 327 -13.10 -7.07 0.87
N ASN A 328 -13.34 -5.77 0.73
CA ASN A 328 -12.61 -4.88 -0.15
C ASN A 328 -11.61 -4.04 0.65
N VAL A 329 -10.36 -3.92 0.16
CA VAL A 329 -9.34 -3.07 0.79
C VAL A 329 -8.87 -1.96 -0.15
N TYR A 330 -8.56 -0.78 0.41
CA TYR A 330 -8.07 0.37 -0.34
C TYR A 330 -6.92 1.10 0.39
N LEU A 331 -6.06 1.86 -0.30
CA LEU A 331 -5.72 1.77 -1.73
C LEU A 331 -4.53 0.81 -1.89
N VAL A 332 -4.62 -0.14 -2.81
CA VAL A 332 -3.55 -1.13 -3.06
C VAL A 332 -2.93 -0.88 -4.42
N ASN A 333 -1.76 -0.23 -4.45
CA ASN A 333 -1.07 0.08 -5.71
C ASN A 333 0.20 -0.75 -5.93
N GLU A 334 0.75 -1.31 -4.85
CA GLU A 334 2.03 -2.03 -4.88
C GLU A 334 1.83 -3.54 -5.10
N PRO A 335 2.61 -4.16 -6.02
CA PRO A 335 2.56 -5.61 -6.27
C PRO A 335 2.72 -6.50 -5.04
N TRP A 336 3.60 -6.11 -4.11
CA TRP A 336 3.82 -6.87 -2.88
C TRP A 336 2.60 -6.79 -1.94
N LEU A 337 1.94 -5.64 -1.88
CA LEU A 337 0.75 -5.43 -1.05
C LEU A 337 -0.46 -6.17 -1.64
N PHE A 338 -0.59 -6.16 -2.98
CA PHE A 338 -1.58 -6.99 -3.67
C PHE A 338 -1.36 -8.47 -3.40
N SER A 339 -0.10 -8.93 -3.42
CA SER A 339 0.26 -10.31 -3.09
C SER A 339 -0.11 -10.66 -1.66
N LEU A 340 0.15 -9.77 -0.70
CA LEU A 340 -0.26 -9.94 0.68
C LEU A 340 -1.78 -10.04 0.80
N ALA A 341 -2.53 -9.17 0.12
CA ALA A 341 -4.00 -9.22 0.10
C ALA A 341 -4.52 -10.55 -0.47
N TRP A 342 -3.91 -11.03 -1.56
CA TRP A 342 -4.25 -12.31 -2.19
C TRP A 342 -3.97 -13.49 -1.26
N CYS A 343 -2.75 -13.60 -0.71
CA CYS A 343 -2.41 -14.62 0.29
C CYS A 343 -3.33 -14.56 1.52
N SER A 344 -3.80 -13.36 1.85
CA SER A 344 -4.73 -13.10 2.95
C SER A 344 -6.19 -13.31 2.58
N SER A 345 -6.51 -13.96 1.46
CA SER A 345 -7.89 -14.27 1.04
C SER A 345 -8.81 -13.03 1.00
N ILE A 346 -8.26 -11.87 0.66
CA ILE A 346 -9.05 -10.66 0.43
C ILE A 346 -9.79 -10.80 -0.91
N HIS A 347 -11.05 -10.37 -0.96
CA HIS A 347 -11.93 -10.66 -2.10
C HIS A 347 -11.72 -9.65 -3.23
N SER A 348 -11.49 -8.39 -2.88
CA SER A 348 -11.25 -7.34 -3.86
C SER A 348 -10.34 -6.24 -3.33
N VAL A 349 -9.72 -5.50 -4.24
CA VAL A 349 -8.89 -4.33 -3.91
C VAL A 349 -9.33 -3.13 -4.75
N THR A 350 -9.33 -1.95 -4.14
CA THR A 350 -9.43 -0.68 -4.86
C THR A 350 -8.02 -0.17 -5.16
N THR A 351 -7.75 0.16 -6.43
CA THR A 351 -6.40 0.45 -6.91
C THR A 351 -6.38 1.51 -8.01
N ASP A 352 -5.31 2.29 -8.05
CA ASP A 352 -4.97 3.20 -9.15
C ASP A 352 -4.31 2.48 -10.33
N ASN A 353 -3.80 1.25 -10.09
CA ASN A 353 -2.77 0.62 -10.90
C ASN A 353 -3.20 -0.76 -11.43
N ILE A 354 -4.46 -0.89 -11.88
CA ILE A 354 -5.02 -2.15 -12.40
C ILE A 354 -4.11 -2.74 -13.47
N GLN A 355 -3.59 -1.91 -14.38
CA GLN A 355 -2.73 -2.34 -15.49
C GLN A 355 -1.46 -3.07 -15.05
N VAL A 356 -0.93 -2.79 -13.85
CA VAL A 356 0.24 -3.51 -13.30
C VAL A 356 -0.22 -4.72 -12.50
N LEU A 357 -1.21 -4.55 -11.61
CA LEU A 357 -1.61 -5.63 -10.70
C LEU A 357 -2.34 -6.79 -11.42
N LYS A 358 -3.00 -6.51 -12.55
CA LYS A 358 -3.64 -7.55 -13.36
C LYS A 358 -2.63 -8.53 -13.96
N GLU A 359 -1.38 -8.12 -14.18
CA GLU A 359 -0.31 -8.97 -14.75
C GLU A 359 0.24 -9.98 -13.73
N ILE A 360 -0.04 -9.79 -12.43
CA ILE A 360 0.41 -10.68 -11.36
C ILE A 360 -0.45 -11.95 -11.39
N ASN A 361 0.10 -13.04 -11.92
CA ASN A 361 -0.60 -14.34 -12.02
C ASN A 361 -0.42 -15.23 -10.78
N HIS A 362 0.42 -14.81 -9.84
CA HIS A 362 0.66 -15.52 -8.58
C HIS A 362 1.22 -14.52 -7.55
N PRO A 363 0.87 -14.64 -6.24
CA PRO A 363 1.40 -13.74 -5.24
C PRO A 363 2.92 -13.79 -5.17
N TYR A 364 3.54 -12.62 -5.06
CA TYR A 364 4.93 -12.49 -4.71
C TYR A 364 5.15 -13.07 -3.30
N TYR A 365 6.26 -13.78 -3.12
CA TYR A 365 6.65 -14.41 -1.86
C TYR A 365 5.73 -15.56 -1.38
N PHE A 366 4.82 -16.05 -2.21
CA PHE A 366 4.10 -17.27 -1.88
C PHE A 366 5.04 -18.48 -1.91
N MET A 367 4.93 -19.33 -0.88
CA MET A 367 5.70 -20.56 -0.76
C MET A 367 4.94 -21.59 0.07
N THR A 368 5.21 -22.87 -0.18
CA THR A 368 4.69 -23.95 0.67
C THR A 368 5.47 -23.99 1.98
N PRO A 369 4.87 -24.49 3.07
CA PRO A 369 5.57 -24.68 4.35
C PRO A 369 6.87 -25.48 4.19
N ASP A 370 6.85 -26.56 3.41
CA ASP A 370 8.04 -27.38 3.17
C ASP A 370 9.16 -26.61 2.45
N PHE A 371 8.81 -25.82 1.43
CA PHE A 371 9.79 -25.02 0.71
C PHE A 371 10.34 -23.88 1.56
N TYR A 372 9.48 -23.24 2.37
CA TYR A 372 9.89 -22.24 3.36
C TYR A 372 10.89 -22.84 4.34
N MET A 373 10.57 -24.00 4.92
CA MET A 373 11.44 -24.71 5.85
C MET A 373 12.78 -25.10 5.23
N PHE A 374 12.75 -25.63 4.00
CA PHE A 374 13.97 -25.94 3.25
C PHE A 374 14.85 -24.69 3.04
N MET A 375 14.26 -23.61 2.54
CA MET A 375 14.97 -22.35 2.30
C MET A 375 15.64 -21.81 3.57
N TRP A 376 14.94 -21.86 4.71
CA TRP A 376 15.49 -21.43 5.99
C TRP A 376 16.62 -22.31 6.48
N ILE A 377 16.42 -23.62 6.52
CA ILE A 377 17.47 -24.56 6.95
C ILE A 377 18.71 -24.40 6.07
N PHE A 378 18.53 -24.27 4.76
CA PHE A 378 19.63 -24.05 3.82
C PHE A 378 20.37 -22.73 4.09
N LEU A 379 19.65 -21.62 4.26
CA LEU A 379 20.25 -20.32 4.57
C LEU A 379 20.95 -20.30 5.92
N ASP A 380 20.42 -21.02 6.90
CA ASP A 380 21.00 -21.13 8.23
C ASP A 380 22.31 -21.91 8.20
N ILE A 381 22.33 -23.08 7.54
CA ILE A 381 23.54 -23.87 7.31
C ILE A 381 24.59 -23.02 6.57
N LEU A 382 24.19 -22.36 5.48
CA LEU A 382 25.10 -21.51 4.70
C LEU A 382 25.66 -20.38 5.58
N SER A 383 24.82 -19.75 6.38
CA SER A 383 25.25 -18.68 7.27
C SER A 383 26.16 -19.17 8.40
N ALA A 384 25.93 -20.37 8.93
CA ALA A 384 26.79 -21.00 9.91
C ALA A 384 28.17 -21.31 9.30
N VAL A 385 28.22 -21.85 8.08
CA VAL A 385 29.47 -22.07 7.33
C VAL A 385 30.23 -20.76 7.12
N PHE A 386 29.55 -19.69 6.68
CA PHE A 386 30.19 -18.38 6.51
C PHE A 386 30.71 -17.80 7.82
N ILE A 387 29.92 -17.90 8.90
CA ILE A 387 30.32 -17.44 10.22
C ILE A 387 31.57 -18.20 10.70
N VAL A 388 31.58 -19.53 10.57
CA VAL A 388 32.72 -20.37 10.94
C VAL A 388 33.95 -20.05 10.07
N ALA A 389 33.78 -19.84 8.77
CA ALA A 389 34.89 -19.50 7.86
C ALA A 389 35.52 -18.13 8.19
N ILE A 390 34.69 -17.13 8.47
CA ILE A 390 35.16 -15.80 8.91
C ILE A 390 35.91 -15.93 10.24
N PHE A 391 35.35 -16.67 11.20
CA PHE A 391 36.01 -16.90 12.49
C PHE A 391 37.35 -17.64 12.33
N TYR A 392 37.38 -18.67 11.48
CA TYR A 392 38.61 -19.40 11.19
C TYR A 392 39.69 -18.48 10.60
N SER A 393 39.35 -17.66 9.61
CA SER A 393 40.28 -16.70 8.99
C SER A 393 40.84 -15.72 10.02
N ILE A 394 39.97 -15.10 10.83
CA ILE A 394 40.37 -14.13 11.85
C ILE A 394 41.27 -14.78 12.91
N CYS A 395 40.98 -16.02 13.28
CA CYS A 395 41.82 -16.78 14.22
C CYS A 395 43.19 -17.12 13.64
N CYS A 396 43.25 -17.54 12.37
CA CYS A 396 44.52 -17.79 11.69
C CYS A 396 45.39 -16.52 11.59
N ASP A 397 44.79 -15.38 11.25
CA ASP A 397 45.50 -14.10 11.15
C ASP A 397 46.06 -13.64 12.52
N TYR A 398 45.28 -13.81 13.59
CA TYR A 398 45.71 -13.47 14.95
C TYR A 398 46.84 -14.38 15.45
N VAL A 399 46.76 -15.69 15.20
CA VAL A 399 47.83 -16.65 15.54
C VAL A 399 49.09 -16.35 14.74
N GLY A 400 48.97 -15.95 13.47
CA GLY A 400 50.08 -15.47 12.65
C GLY A 400 50.76 -14.23 13.26
N SER A 401 49.98 -13.21 13.61
CA SER A 401 50.48 -11.97 14.22
C SER A 401 51.15 -12.19 15.59
N GLN A 402 50.64 -13.13 16.41
CA GLN A 402 51.26 -13.50 17.68
C GLN A 402 52.60 -14.23 17.46
N LYS A 403 52.70 -15.10 16.45
CA LYS A 403 53.96 -15.76 16.09
C LYS A 403 55.02 -14.77 15.62
N GLU A 404 54.65 -13.76 14.83
CA GLU A 404 55.58 -12.70 14.40
C GLU A 404 56.09 -11.87 15.59
N LYS A 405 55.21 -11.46 16.51
CA LYS A 405 55.63 -10.73 17.73
C LYS A 405 56.55 -11.56 18.63
N ILE A 406 56.28 -12.87 18.77
CA ILE A 406 57.15 -13.78 19.53
C ILE A 406 58.49 -13.96 18.82
N ALA A 407 58.51 -14.03 17.48
CA ALA A 407 59.73 -14.10 16.69
C ALA A 407 60.56 -12.81 16.81
N GLU A 408 59.95 -11.62 16.76
CA GLU A 408 60.64 -10.34 16.98
C GLU A 408 61.23 -10.24 18.40
N ILE A 409 60.50 -10.71 19.42
CA ILE A 409 60.99 -10.75 20.80
C ILE A 409 62.17 -11.73 20.92
N LEU A 410 62.09 -12.92 20.33
CA LEU A 410 63.19 -13.89 20.32
C LEU A 410 64.40 -13.35 19.54
N GLU A 411 64.19 -12.65 18.42
CA GLU A 411 65.28 -12.05 17.64
C GLU A 411 65.97 -10.93 18.41
N PHE A 412 65.21 -10.11 19.16
CA PHE A 412 65.73 -9.10 20.09
C PHE A 412 66.61 -9.73 21.19
N TRP A 413 66.20 -10.86 21.77
CA TRP A 413 66.99 -11.58 22.78
C TRP A 413 68.21 -12.31 22.21
N THR A 414 68.25 -12.64 20.92
CA THR A 414 69.44 -13.21 20.27
C THR A 414 70.47 -12.17 19.81
N ARG A 415 70.11 -10.87 19.80
CA ARG A 415 71.00 -9.75 19.42
C ARG A 415 71.57 -8.98 20.64
N VAL A 416 71.14 -9.31 21.85
CA VAL A 416 71.71 -8.87 23.14
C VAL A 416 72.59 -9.99 23.67
#